data_AF-A0A286ZJN2-F1
#
_entry.id   AF-A0A286ZJN2-F1
#
_cell.length_a   1.000
_cell.length_b   1.000
_cell.length_c   1.000
_cell.angle_alpha   90.00
_cell.angle_beta   90.00
_cell.angle_gamma   90.00
#
_symmetry.space_group_name_H-M   'P 1'
#
loop_
_entity.id
_entity.type
_entity.pdbx_description
1 polymer ?
#
loop_
_entity_poly.entity_id
_entity_poly.type
_entity_poly.pdbx_seq_one_letter_code
_entity_poly.pdbx_strand_id
1 'polypeptide(L)'
;MCVRHASNCSLPAAPPGSPSSAARNRCVDAAEACTADTRCRRLRTAYVAQCLGPASPGSCPRARCRRALRRFFARGPPPLTHALLFCPCGGPACAERRRQTFVPSCAFSGPGAAPPSCLASLEACERSRVCRHRRHPQLRGQCERACGTLVRLRSQWKPA
;
A
#
# COMPACT_ATOMS: atom_id res chain seq x y z
N MET A 1 6.65 5.75 25.02
CA MET A 1 7.43 4.52 24.84
C MET A 1 7.47 4.17 23.36
N CYS A 2 8.45 4.71 22.62
CA CYS A 2 8.79 4.19 21.29
C CYS A 2 9.76 3.04 21.55
N VAL A 3 9.35 1.81 21.27
CA VAL A 3 10.25 0.67 21.42
C VAL A 3 11.37 0.84 20.39
N ARG A 4 12.54 1.28 20.87
CA ARG A 4 13.81 1.18 20.15
C ARG A 4 14.06 -0.32 19.92
N HIS A 5 13.81 -0.79 18.72
CA HIS A 5 14.58 -1.89 18.16
C HIS A 5 15.37 -1.35 16.97
N ALA A 6 16.51 -0.74 17.29
CA ALA A 6 17.61 -0.58 16.36
C ALA A 6 18.34 -1.92 16.29
N SER A 7 17.87 -2.82 15.43
CA SER A 7 18.62 -4.00 15.00
C SER A 7 18.11 -4.34 13.60
N ASN A 8 18.95 -4.09 12.61
CA ASN A 8 18.80 -4.45 11.20
C ASN A 8 17.52 -4.00 10.49
N CYS A 9 17.65 -2.92 9.69
CA CYS A 9 17.04 -2.90 8.36
C CYS A 9 17.71 -3.95 7.45
N SER A 10 17.61 -5.21 7.85
CA SER A 10 17.73 -6.32 6.92
C SER A 10 16.29 -6.68 6.61
N LEU A 11 15.88 -6.52 5.35
CA LEU A 11 14.94 -7.48 4.81
C LEU A 11 15.53 -8.85 5.14
N PRO A 12 14.80 -9.80 5.76
CA PRO A 12 15.36 -11.12 5.98
C PRO A 12 15.78 -11.66 4.62
N ALA A 13 17.10 -11.78 4.41
CA ALA A 13 17.64 -12.62 3.37
C ALA A 13 17.08 -14.02 3.65
N ALA A 14 16.40 -14.58 2.66
CA ALA A 14 15.93 -15.95 2.76
C ALA A 14 17.14 -16.86 3.04
N PRO A 15 17.05 -17.79 4.01
CA PRO A 15 18.11 -18.76 4.25
C PRO A 15 18.33 -19.63 2.99
N PRO A 16 19.59 -20.01 2.67
CA PRO A 16 19.85 -20.93 1.58
C PRO A 16 19.47 -22.34 2.05
N GLY A 17 18.36 -22.85 1.51
CA GLY A 17 17.86 -24.19 1.82
C GLY A 17 16.54 -24.19 2.60
N SER A 18 15.44 -23.85 1.93
CA SER A 18 14.07 -24.22 2.32
C SER A 18 13.19 -24.10 1.07
N PRO A 19 12.25 -25.04 0.86
CA PRO A 19 11.89 -25.55 -0.46
C PRO A 19 11.43 -24.42 -1.37
N SER A 20 12.10 -24.30 -2.50
CA SER A 20 11.70 -23.56 -3.70
C SER A 20 10.60 -22.51 -3.47
N SER A 21 10.97 -21.30 -3.06
CA SER A 21 10.08 -20.13 -3.06
C SER A 21 9.77 -19.64 -4.48
N ALA A 22 9.65 -20.55 -5.43
CA ALA A 22 9.23 -20.30 -6.80
C ALA A 22 7.71 -20.40 -6.99
N ALA A 23 6.90 -20.69 -5.95
CA ALA A 23 5.46 -20.96 -6.15
C ALA A 23 4.46 -20.26 -5.21
N ARG A 24 4.86 -19.52 -4.16
CA ARG A 24 3.91 -18.83 -3.26
C ARG A 24 4.08 -17.31 -3.23
N ASN A 25 3.03 -16.63 -3.65
CA ASN A 25 2.94 -15.18 -3.69
C ASN A 25 2.66 -14.60 -2.29
N ARG A 26 3.60 -13.83 -1.72
CA ARG A 26 3.46 -13.22 -0.37
C ARG A 26 2.25 -12.30 -0.23
N CYS A 27 1.75 -11.72 -1.32
CA CYS A 27 0.52 -10.93 -1.29
C CYS A 27 -0.74 -11.81 -1.16
N VAL A 28 -0.67 -13.08 -1.56
CA VAL A 28 -1.74 -14.06 -1.29
C VAL A 28 -1.76 -14.41 0.19
N ASP A 29 -0.60 -14.70 0.79
CA ASP A 29 -0.49 -14.96 2.24
C ASP A 29 -1.05 -13.78 3.06
N ALA A 30 -0.73 -12.55 2.67
CA ALA A 30 -1.26 -11.34 3.32
C ALA A 30 -2.80 -11.22 3.18
N ALA A 31 -3.34 -11.62 2.03
CA ALA A 31 -4.77 -11.62 1.78
C ALA A 31 -5.49 -12.68 2.62
N GLU A 32 -4.90 -13.86 2.77
CA GLU A 32 -5.42 -14.95 3.61
C GLU A 32 -5.40 -14.56 5.08
N ALA A 33 -4.30 -14.00 5.58
CA ALA A 33 -4.19 -13.50 6.95
C ALA A 33 -5.26 -12.44 7.28
N CYS A 34 -5.53 -11.52 6.35
CA CYS A 34 -6.62 -10.56 6.52
C CYS A 34 -8.01 -11.20 6.48
N THR A 35 -8.20 -12.28 5.71
CA THR A 35 -9.47 -13.02 5.66
C THR A 35 -9.70 -13.83 6.94
N ALA A 36 -8.64 -14.33 7.58
CA ALA A 36 -8.71 -15.03 8.86
C ALA A 36 -9.04 -14.07 10.03
N ASP A 37 -8.59 -12.82 9.98
CA ASP A 37 -8.93 -11.82 11.00
C ASP A 37 -10.32 -11.21 10.77
N THR A 38 -11.21 -11.34 11.76
CA THR A 38 -12.61 -10.89 11.66
C THR A 38 -12.72 -9.38 11.38
N ARG A 39 -11.86 -8.56 11.98
CA ARG A 39 -11.89 -7.10 11.82
C ARG A 39 -11.40 -6.69 10.43
N CYS A 40 -10.28 -7.25 9.98
CA CYS A 40 -9.70 -7.01 8.66
C CYS A 40 -10.65 -7.47 7.58
N ARG A 41 -11.17 -8.71 7.67
CA ARG A 41 -12.17 -9.27 6.76
C ARG A 41 -13.38 -8.35 6.62
N ARG A 42 -14.00 -7.94 7.74
CA ARG A 42 -15.19 -7.06 7.71
C ARG A 42 -14.91 -5.72 7.02
N LEU A 43 -13.80 -5.06 7.35
CA LEU A 43 -13.44 -3.79 6.73
C LEU A 43 -13.07 -3.97 5.25
N ARG A 44 -12.45 -5.10 4.88
CA ARG A 44 -12.11 -5.46 3.50
C ARG A 44 -13.35 -5.63 2.65
N THR A 45 -14.29 -6.47 3.09
CA THR A 45 -15.58 -6.67 2.42
C THR A 45 -16.33 -5.35 2.27
N ALA A 46 -16.32 -4.50 3.30
CA ALA A 46 -17.01 -3.21 3.25
C ALA A 46 -16.44 -2.26 2.19
N TYR A 47 -15.11 -2.16 2.01
CA TYR A 47 -14.58 -1.31 0.94
C TYR A 47 -14.76 -1.93 -0.44
N VAL A 48 -14.64 -3.26 -0.57
CA VAL A 48 -14.86 -3.96 -1.83
C VAL A 48 -16.29 -3.72 -2.33
N ALA A 49 -17.29 -3.87 -1.45
CA ALA A 49 -18.69 -3.58 -1.79
C ALA A 49 -18.90 -2.13 -2.23
N GLN A 50 -18.17 -1.17 -1.64
CA GLN A 50 -18.29 0.24 -2.01
C GLN A 50 -17.50 0.63 -3.27
N CYS A 51 -16.56 -0.22 -3.72
CA CYS A 51 -15.73 0.01 -4.90
C CYS A 51 -16.19 -0.80 -6.12
N LEU A 52 -16.81 -1.96 -5.90
CA LEU A 52 -17.26 -2.89 -6.94
C LEU A 52 -18.78 -3.13 -6.91
N GLY A 53 -19.51 -2.48 -6.00
CA GLY A 53 -20.96 -2.60 -5.91
C GLY A 53 -21.68 -2.04 -7.14
N PRO A 54 -23.00 -2.30 -7.25
CA PRO A 54 -23.79 -1.88 -8.39
C PRO A 54 -23.70 -0.36 -8.57
N ALA A 55 -23.29 0.04 -9.77
CA ALA A 55 -23.17 1.41 -10.21
C ALA A 55 -23.76 1.48 -11.61
N SER A 56 -24.16 2.68 -12.05
CA SER A 56 -24.62 2.87 -13.44
C SER A 56 -23.57 2.29 -14.39
N PRO A 57 -23.99 1.59 -15.46
CA PRO A 57 -23.06 0.93 -16.38
C PRO A 57 -21.98 1.92 -16.85
N GLY A 58 -20.71 1.58 -16.61
CA GLY A 58 -19.56 2.43 -16.94
C GLY A 58 -19.16 3.48 -15.88
N SER A 59 -19.85 3.57 -14.74
CA SER A 59 -19.50 4.48 -13.65
C SER A 59 -19.07 3.72 -12.39
N CYS A 60 -18.13 4.26 -11.61
CA CYS A 60 -17.82 3.75 -10.28
C CYS A 60 -18.10 4.81 -9.21
N PRO A 61 -18.66 4.46 -8.03
CA PRO A 61 -18.89 5.39 -6.92
C PRO A 61 -17.58 5.81 -6.22
N ARG A 62 -16.70 6.52 -6.95
CA ARG A 62 -15.34 6.90 -6.56
C ARG A 62 -15.25 7.56 -5.20
N ALA A 63 -16.19 8.47 -4.86
CA ALA A 63 -16.22 9.13 -3.57
C ALA A 63 -16.52 8.16 -2.41
N ARG A 64 -17.44 7.20 -2.61
CA ARG A 64 -17.78 6.16 -1.61
C ARG A 64 -16.62 5.17 -1.47
N CYS A 65 -16.06 4.69 -2.58
CA CYS A 65 -14.89 3.82 -2.60
C CYS A 65 -13.69 4.44 -1.86
N ARG A 66 -13.29 5.68 -2.20
CA ARG A 66 -12.20 6.40 -1.52
C ARG A 66 -12.46 6.59 -0.02
N ARG A 67 -13.71 6.85 0.38
CA ARG A 67 -14.09 6.94 1.81
C ARG A 67 -13.93 5.60 2.52
N ALA A 68 -14.37 4.50 1.91
CA ALA A 68 -14.27 3.17 2.51
C ALA A 68 -12.82 2.70 2.61
N LEU A 69 -11.99 2.94 1.57
CA LEU A 69 -10.54 2.68 1.61
C LEU A 69 -9.84 3.43 2.74
N ARG A 70 -10.13 4.73 2.93
CA ARG A 70 -9.58 5.48 4.07
C ARG A 70 -9.96 4.88 5.42
N ARG A 71 -11.21 4.39 5.56
CA ARG A 71 -11.65 3.71 6.79
C ARG A 71 -10.94 2.38 7.00
N PHE A 72 -10.69 1.61 5.94
CA PHE A 72 -9.94 0.35 5.99
C PHE A 72 -8.55 0.54 6.59
N PHE A 73 -7.76 1.50 6.08
CA PHE A 73 -6.42 1.75 6.61
C PHE A 73 -6.39 2.49 7.94
N ALA A 74 -7.39 3.32 8.24
CA ALA A 74 -7.47 4.02 9.54
C ALA A 74 -7.93 3.10 10.69
N ARG A 75 -8.71 2.05 10.40
CA ARG A 75 -9.31 1.18 11.41
C ARG A 75 -8.86 -0.28 11.34
N GLY A 76 -8.19 -0.72 10.27
CA GLY A 76 -7.70 -2.09 10.17
C GLY A 76 -6.47 -2.32 11.06
N PRO A 77 -6.15 -3.58 11.40
CA PRO A 77 -4.91 -3.90 12.10
C PRO A 77 -3.69 -3.52 11.22
N PRO A 78 -2.80 -2.62 11.66
CA PRO A 78 -1.66 -2.18 10.86
C PRO A 78 -0.79 -3.30 10.28
N PRO A 79 -0.46 -4.38 11.02
CA PRO A 79 0.33 -5.48 10.48
C PRO A 79 -0.29 -6.12 9.23
N LEU A 80 -1.61 -6.33 9.25
CA LEU A 80 -2.35 -6.95 8.15
C LEU A 80 -2.54 -5.96 6.99
N THR A 81 -2.97 -4.73 7.29
CA THR A 81 -3.20 -3.71 6.25
C THR A 81 -1.92 -3.29 5.54
N HIS A 82 -0.79 -3.25 6.24
CA HIS A 82 0.51 -2.92 5.65
C HIS A 82 1.07 -4.10 4.84
N ALA A 83 0.90 -5.34 5.31
CA ALA A 83 1.30 -6.53 4.54
C ALA A 83 0.61 -6.58 3.16
N LEU A 84 -0.66 -6.17 3.08
CA LEU A 84 -1.40 -6.06 1.81
C LEU A 84 -0.84 -4.97 0.87
N LEU A 85 -0.22 -3.92 1.39
CA LEU A 85 0.35 -2.81 0.61
C LEU A 85 1.80 -3.06 0.20
N PHE A 86 2.58 -3.68 1.08
CA PHE A 86 4.04 -3.73 0.99
C PHE A 86 4.59 -5.16 0.85
N CYS A 87 3.74 -6.14 0.55
CA CYS A 87 4.19 -7.49 0.23
C CYS A 87 5.26 -7.46 -0.89
N PRO A 88 6.39 -8.18 -0.71
CA PRO A 88 7.41 -8.30 -1.74
C PRO A 88 6.91 -9.17 -2.89
N CYS A 89 7.29 -8.83 -4.11
CA CYS A 89 6.87 -9.52 -5.32
C CYS A 89 8.08 -9.90 -6.18
N GLY A 90 8.12 -11.16 -6.62
CA GLY A 90 9.12 -11.68 -7.56
C GLY A 90 8.69 -11.65 -9.02
N GLY A 91 7.47 -11.19 -9.35
CA GLY A 91 6.97 -11.22 -10.73
C GLY A 91 5.69 -10.38 -10.96
N PRO A 92 5.29 -10.21 -12.24
CA PRO A 92 4.24 -9.27 -12.65
C PRO A 92 2.86 -9.63 -12.09
N ALA A 93 2.51 -10.91 -12.01
CA ALA A 93 1.24 -11.35 -11.43
C ALA A 93 1.09 -10.97 -9.95
N CYS A 94 2.20 -11.00 -9.19
CA CYS A 94 2.21 -10.54 -7.81
C CYS A 94 2.06 -9.02 -7.72
N ALA A 95 2.81 -8.30 -8.56
CA ALA A 95 2.74 -6.84 -8.59
C ALA A 95 1.32 -6.35 -8.93
N GLU A 96 0.65 -7.02 -9.88
CA GLU A 96 -0.73 -6.69 -10.24
C GLU A 96 -1.70 -7.00 -9.09
N ARG A 97 -1.56 -8.13 -8.40
CA ARG A 97 -2.35 -8.42 -7.19
C ARG A 97 -2.20 -7.32 -6.14
N ARG A 98 -0.96 -6.90 -5.86
CA ARG A 98 -0.66 -5.82 -4.92
C ARG A 98 -1.30 -4.50 -5.35
N ARG A 99 -1.27 -4.19 -6.65
CA ARG A 99 -1.92 -3.02 -7.25
C ARG A 99 -3.45 -3.08 -7.12
N GLN A 100 -4.05 -4.25 -7.29
CA GLN A 100 -5.51 -4.42 -7.23
C GLN A 100 -6.08 -4.32 -5.81
N THR A 101 -5.25 -4.43 -4.76
CA THR A 101 -5.67 -4.27 -3.34
C THR A 101 -6.51 -3.01 -3.10
N PHE A 102 -6.22 -1.91 -3.81
CA PHE A 102 -6.87 -0.61 -3.66
C PHE A 102 -7.83 -0.23 -4.80
N VAL A 103 -8.17 -1.17 -5.69
CA VAL A 103 -9.12 -1.00 -6.80
C VAL A 103 -8.81 0.25 -7.65
N PRO A 104 -7.65 0.27 -8.35
CA PRO A 104 -7.16 1.43 -9.09
C PRO A 104 -8.17 2.00 -10.09
N SER A 105 -8.88 1.11 -10.79
CA SER A 105 -9.88 1.45 -11.81
C SER A 105 -10.99 2.36 -11.29
N CYS A 106 -11.39 2.19 -10.03
CA CYS A 106 -12.41 3.03 -9.41
C CYS A 106 -11.81 4.20 -8.64
N ALA A 107 -10.85 3.91 -7.76
CA ALA A 107 -10.36 4.87 -6.79
C ALA A 107 -9.42 5.91 -7.39
N PHE A 108 -8.73 5.61 -8.50
CA PHE A 108 -7.64 6.43 -9.02
C PHE A 108 -7.78 6.80 -10.50
N SER A 109 -8.15 5.87 -11.38
CA SER A 109 -8.42 6.19 -12.79
C SER A 109 -9.55 7.21 -12.83
N GLY A 110 -9.32 8.39 -13.42
CA GLY A 110 -10.32 9.46 -13.56
C GLY A 110 -11.28 9.21 -14.73
N PRO A 111 -12.23 10.12 -15.01
CA PRO A 111 -13.05 10.04 -16.22
C PRO A 111 -12.26 10.42 -17.50
N GLY A 112 -11.03 10.87 -17.38
CA GLY A 112 -10.14 11.18 -18.51
C GLY A 112 -9.18 10.04 -18.84
N ALA A 113 -8.74 10.00 -20.10
CA ALA A 113 -7.81 8.98 -20.61
C ALA A 113 -6.41 9.05 -20.00
N ALA A 114 -6.01 10.21 -19.46
CA ALA A 114 -4.68 10.41 -18.88
C ALA A 114 -4.75 10.63 -17.35
N PRO A 115 -3.82 10.03 -16.58
CA PRO A 115 -3.64 10.38 -15.18
C PRO A 115 -3.24 11.86 -15.04
N PRO A 116 -3.70 12.57 -13.99
CA PRO A 116 -3.33 13.96 -13.77
C PRO A 116 -1.82 14.09 -13.52
N SER A 117 -1.26 15.26 -13.85
CA SER A 117 0.13 15.56 -13.47
C SER A 117 0.32 15.53 -11.95
N CYS A 118 1.56 15.34 -11.50
CA CYS A 118 1.90 15.38 -10.08
C CYS A 118 1.48 16.71 -9.44
N LEU A 119 1.70 17.84 -10.12
CA LEU A 119 1.30 19.18 -9.65
C LEU A 119 -0.21 19.29 -9.47
N ALA A 120 -1.00 18.87 -10.47
CA ALA A 120 -2.46 18.89 -10.39
C ALA A 120 -2.98 18.04 -9.21
N SER A 121 -2.34 16.90 -8.94
CA SER A 121 -2.66 16.05 -7.78
C SER A 121 -2.31 16.72 -6.44
N LEU A 122 -1.22 17.48 -6.38
CA LEU A 122 -0.81 18.22 -5.19
C LEU A 122 -1.77 19.38 -4.89
N GLU A 123 -2.16 20.15 -5.90
CA GLU A 123 -3.15 21.23 -5.73
C GLU A 123 -4.51 20.70 -5.28
N ALA A 124 -4.97 19.61 -5.89
CA ALA A 124 -6.21 18.94 -5.47
C ALA A 124 -6.13 18.45 -4.02
N CYS A 125 -4.95 17.99 -3.57
CA CYS A 125 -4.71 17.63 -2.18
C CYS A 125 -4.77 18.84 -1.25
N GLU A 126 -4.22 19.99 -1.65
CA GLU A 126 -4.24 21.23 -0.87
C GLU A 126 -5.65 21.77 -0.65
N ARG A 127 -6.57 21.52 -1.59
CA ARG A 127 -7.99 21.89 -1.42
C ARG A 127 -8.74 20.94 -0.50
N SER A 128 -8.19 19.76 -0.17
CA SER A 128 -8.82 18.75 0.68
C SER A 128 -8.27 18.77 2.12
N ARG A 129 -9.10 19.10 3.11
CA ARG A 129 -8.70 19.11 4.53
C ARG A 129 -8.09 17.77 4.99
N VAL A 130 -8.65 16.65 4.53
CA VAL A 130 -8.16 15.30 4.87
C VAL A 130 -6.79 15.05 4.26
N CYS A 131 -6.58 15.47 3.01
CA CYS A 131 -5.31 15.25 2.32
C CYS A 131 -4.21 16.16 2.87
N ARG A 132 -4.50 17.46 3.09
CA ARG A 132 -3.58 18.40 3.75
C ARG A 132 -3.04 17.87 5.08
N HIS A 133 -3.92 17.38 5.95
CA HIS A 133 -3.51 16.85 7.24
C HIS A 133 -2.63 15.58 7.10
N ARG A 134 -2.86 14.75 6.08
CA ARG A 134 -2.09 13.53 5.80
C ARG A 134 -0.80 13.76 5.01
N ARG A 135 -0.70 14.83 4.21
CA ARG A 135 0.52 15.29 3.52
C ARG A 135 1.54 15.90 4.49
N HIS A 136 1.47 15.49 5.76
CA HIS A 136 2.23 16.07 6.86
C HIS A 136 3.73 16.10 6.50
N PRO A 137 4.42 17.25 6.63
CA PRO A 137 5.85 17.37 6.35
C PRO A 137 6.69 16.30 7.05
N GLN A 138 6.24 15.81 8.21
CA GLN A 138 6.89 14.73 8.92
C GLN A 138 6.82 13.38 8.19
N LEU A 139 5.73 13.06 7.47
CA LEU A 139 5.66 11.84 6.67
C LEU A 139 6.63 11.91 5.48
N ARG A 140 6.69 13.07 4.81
CA ARG A 140 7.69 13.34 3.76
C ARG A 140 9.10 13.19 4.30
N GLY A 141 9.42 13.81 5.44
CA GLY A 141 10.71 13.68 6.10
C GLY A 141 10.99 12.28 6.65
N GLN A 142 9.99 11.50 7.04
CA GLN A 142 10.16 10.10 7.46
C GLN A 142 10.56 9.22 6.26
N CYS A 143 9.94 9.41 5.10
CA CYS A 143 10.32 8.71 3.87
C CYS A 143 11.69 9.15 3.34
N GLU A 144 11.98 10.46 3.32
CA GLU A 144 13.26 11.00 2.84
C GLU A 144 14.44 10.56 3.74
N ARG A 145 14.24 10.50 5.06
CA ARG A 145 15.25 9.98 6.00
C ARG A 145 15.47 8.48 5.88
N ALA A 146 14.41 7.69 5.62
CA ALA A 146 14.53 6.26 5.37
C ALA A 146 15.30 5.93 4.08
N CYS A 147 15.23 6.81 3.06
CA CYS A 147 15.99 6.68 1.82
C CYS A 147 17.48 7.08 1.99
N GLY A 148 17.76 8.14 2.77
CA GLY A 148 19.12 8.62 3.01
C GLY A 148 20.04 7.63 3.73
N THR A 149 19.50 6.76 4.58
CA THR A 149 20.27 5.71 5.26
C THR A 149 20.72 4.61 4.28
N LEU A 150 19.87 4.21 3.33
CA LEU A 150 20.19 3.18 2.32
C LEU A 150 21.24 3.66 1.30
N VAL A 151 21.23 4.94 0.93
CA VAL A 151 22.22 5.51 -0.01
C VAL A 151 23.62 5.57 0.63
N ARG A 152 23.74 5.95 1.91
CA ARG A 152 25.05 5.98 2.61
C ARG A 152 25.67 4.60 2.84
N LEU A 153 24.86 3.55 2.89
CA LEU A 153 25.33 2.17 3.00
C LEU A 153 25.87 1.63 1.66
N ARG A 154 25.33 2.06 0.51
CA ARG A 154 25.88 1.70 -0.82
C ARG A 154 27.21 2.39 -1.14
N SER A 155 27.49 3.57 -0.59
CA SER A 155 28.75 4.30 -0.81
C SER A 155 29.95 3.73 -0.04
N GLN A 156 29.73 2.83 0.93
CA GLN A 156 30.80 2.17 1.69
C GLN A 156 31.19 0.80 1.12
N TRP A 157 30.44 0.27 0.15
CA TRP A 157 30.85 -0.92 -0.61
C TRP A 157 31.72 -0.47 -1.78
N LYS A 158 33.00 -0.17 -1.47
CA LYS A 158 34.05 -0.13 -2.48
C LYS A 158 34.39 -1.59 -2.83
N PRO A 159 34.22 -2.04 -4.08
CA PRO A 159 34.74 -3.35 -4.47
C PRO A 159 36.28 -3.28 -4.37
N ALA A 160 36.86 -4.20 -3.61
CA ALA A 160 38.27 -4.57 -3.73
C ALA A 160 38.43 -5.51 -4.92
#